data_AF-A0AAW9QCA1-F1
#
_entry.id   AF-A0AAW9QCA1-F1
#
_cell.length_a   1.000
_cell.length_b   1.000
_cell.length_c   1.000
_cell.angle_alpha   90.00
_cell.angle_beta   90.00
_cell.angle_gamma   90.00
#
_symmetry.space_group_name_H-M   'P 1'
#
loop_
_entity.id
_entity.type
_entity.pdbx_description
1 polymer ?
#
loop_
_entity_poly.entity_id
_entity_poly.type
_entity_poly.pdbx_seq_one_letter_code
_entity_poly.pdbx_strand_id
1 'polypeptide(L)'
;MAATSDSHDLPTLVLPPMEQLQVLLKHAMEGQVKALQQELDHLSQHNQRYQVFIGQLQPLVQGFKILQIRQFLQDLVRQSQESPTGLGKGDSL
;
A
#
# COMPACT_ATOMS: atom_id res chain seq x y z
N MET A 1 6.31 -41.88 4.23
CA MET A 1 6.46 -40.49 4.67
C MET A 1 6.78 -39.66 3.43
N ALA A 2 5.79 -38.97 2.87
CA ALA A 2 6.00 -38.10 1.71
C ALA A 2 6.34 -36.70 2.25
N ALA A 3 7.56 -36.25 1.99
CA ALA A 3 7.92 -34.85 2.18
C ALA A 3 7.27 -34.07 1.03
N THR A 4 6.10 -33.50 1.27
CA THR A 4 5.57 -32.45 0.41
C THR A 4 6.46 -31.23 0.63
N SER A 5 7.27 -30.93 -0.39
CA SER A 5 7.94 -29.65 -0.55
C SER A 5 6.88 -28.55 -0.56
N ASP A 6 6.57 -28.06 0.63
CA ASP A 6 5.82 -26.85 0.83
C ASP A 6 6.77 -25.69 0.50
N SER A 7 6.86 -25.38 -0.80
CA SER A 7 7.47 -24.14 -1.26
C SER A 7 6.60 -22.99 -0.75
N HIS A 8 6.87 -22.58 0.48
CA HIS A 8 6.29 -21.40 1.12
C HIS A 8 6.85 -20.15 0.45
N ASP A 9 6.44 -19.90 -0.80
CA ASP A 9 6.65 -18.62 -1.46
C ASP A 9 5.76 -17.62 -0.72
N LEU A 10 6.34 -16.96 0.29
CA LEU A 10 5.67 -15.90 1.01
C LEU A 10 5.18 -14.87 -0.01
N PRO A 11 3.88 -14.60 -0.10
CA PRO A 11 3.36 -13.77 -1.15
C PRO A 11 4.00 -12.38 -0.99
N THR A 12 4.80 -12.00 -1.98
CA THR A 12 5.58 -10.76 -1.93
C THR A 12 4.62 -9.57 -1.94
N LEU A 13 4.80 -8.64 -1.01
CA LEU A 13 4.03 -7.40 -0.97
C LEU A 13 4.35 -6.57 -2.21
N VAL A 14 3.43 -6.53 -3.17
CA VAL A 14 3.50 -5.64 -4.33
C VAL A 14 2.61 -4.43 -4.07
N LEU A 15 3.20 -3.25 -4.10
CA LEU A 15 2.48 -1.99 -3.95
C LEU A 15 1.90 -1.53 -5.29
N PRO A 16 0.70 -0.92 -5.31
CA PRO A 16 0.22 -0.22 -6.49
C PRO A 16 1.10 1.01 -6.79
N PRO A 17 1.05 1.56 -8.01
CA PRO A 17 1.86 2.72 -8.37
C PRO A 17 1.54 3.93 -7.48
N MET A 18 2.49 4.87 -7.39
CA MET A 18 2.41 6.03 -6.50
C MET A 18 1.12 6.86 -6.69
N GLU A 19 0.66 7.03 -7.94
CA GLU A 19 -0.59 7.73 -8.23
C GLU A 19 -1.80 7.07 -7.54
N GLN A 20 -1.86 5.74 -7.57
CA GLN A 20 -2.91 4.96 -6.93
C GLN A 20 -2.83 5.05 -5.40
N LEU A 21 -1.63 4.99 -4.83
CA LEU A 21 -1.42 5.19 -3.40
C LEU A 21 -1.87 6.60 -2.94
N GLN A 22 -1.61 7.63 -3.73
CA GLN A 22 -2.04 8.99 -3.43
C GLN A 22 -3.56 9.16 -3.50
N VAL A 23 -4.24 8.51 -4.45
CA VAL A 23 -5.71 8.49 -4.53
C VAL A 23 -6.30 7.85 -3.28
N LEU A 24 -5.80 6.68 -2.86
CA LEU A 24 -6.20 6.03 -1.62
C LEU A 24 -5.97 6.94 -0.41
N LEU A 25 -4.79 7.57 -0.31
CA LEU A 25 -4.46 8.46 0.79
C LEU A 25 -5.40 9.68 0.83
N LYS A 26 -5.71 10.28 -0.32
CA LYS A 26 -6.66 11.38 -0.43
C LYS A 26 -8.02 10.99 0.11
N HIS A 27 -8.58 9.86 -0.31
CA HIS A 27 -9.87 9.36 0.19
C HIS A 27 -9.83 9.12 1.71
N ALA A 28 -8.72 8.60 2.24
CA ALA A 28 -8.52 8.44 3.68
C ALA A 28 -8.49 9.78 4.44
N MET A 29 -7.82 10.79 3.88
CA MET A 29 -7.76 12.15 4.45
C MET A 29 -9.13 12.84 4.43
N GLU A 30 -9.91 12.63 3.37
CA GLU A 30 -11.27 13.18 3.21
C GLU A 30 -12.34 12.38 3.97
N GLY A 31 -11.99 11.22 4.56
CA GLY A 31 -12.93 10.35 5.26
C GLY A 31 -13.88 9.59 4.33
N GLN A 32 -13.55 9.50 3.04
CA GLN A 32 -14.35 8.85 2.01
C GLN A 32 -14.13 7.34 2.00
N VAL A 33 -14.57 6.66 3.05
CA VAL A 33 -14.38 5.20 3.22
C VAL A 33 -15.03 4.39 2.08
N LYS A 34 -16.17 4.84 1.55
CA LYS A 34 -16.81 4.20 0.39
C LYS A 34 -15.94 4.28 -0.87
N ALA A 35 -15.29 5.43 -1.12
CA ALA A 35 -14.39 5.60 -2.26
C ALA A 35 -13.13 4.75 -2.10
N LEU A 36 -12.57 4.67 -0.88
CA LEU A 36 -11.48 3.73 -0.56
C LEU A 36 -11.84 2.29 -0.89
N GLN A 37 -13.05 1.86 -0.53
CA GLN A 37 -13.51 0.50 -0.80
C GLN A 37 -13.63 0.23 -2.30
N GLN A 38 -14.19 1.18 -3.06
CA GLN A 38 -14.28 1.08 -4.52
C GLN A 38 -12.90 0.98 -5.19
N GLU A 39 -11.96 1.80 -4.76
CA GLU A 39 -10.59 1.79 -5.31
C GLU A 39 -9.87 0.47 -4.99
N LEU A 40 -10.08 -0.11 -3.79
CA LEU A 40 -9.53 -1.43 -3.45
C LEU A 40 -10.15 -2.55 -4.28
N ASP A 41 -11.46 -2.49 -4.51
CA ASP A 41 -12.15 -3.43 -5.40
C ASP A 41 -11.58 -3.34 -6.82
N HIS A 42 -11.39 -2.13 -7.35
CA HIS A 42 -10.77 -1.91 -8.65
C HIS A 42 -9.35 -2.50 -8.72
N LEU A 43 -8.51 -2.22 -7.72
CA LEU A 43 -7.15 -2.78 -7.65
C LEU A 43 -7.16 -4.31 -7.61
N SER A 44 -8.11 -4.91 -6.88
CA SER A 44 -8.24 -6.37 -6.77
C SER A 44 -8.60 -7.03 -8.11
N GLN A 45 -9.45 -6.37 -8.90
CA GLN A 45 -9.92 -6.86 -10.19
C GLN A 45 -8.87 -6.68 -11.28
N HIS A 46 -8.07 -5.61 -11.22
CA HIS A 46 -7.07 -5.30 -12.25
C HIS A 46 -5.76 -6.08 -12.10
N ASN A 47 -5.30 -6.34 -10.87
CA ASN A 47 -4.01 -7.01 -10.67
C ASN A 47 -3.96 -7.82 -9.38
N GLN A 48 -4.02 -9.15 -9.53
CA GLN A 48 -3.97 -10.10 -8.41
C GLN A 48 -2.68 -10.00 -7.57
N ARG A 49 -1.62 -9.38 -8.08
CA ARG A 49 -0.37 -9.16 -7.31
C ARG A 49 -0.59 -8.23 -6.11
N TYR A 50 -1.62 -7.39 -6.13
CA TYR A 50 -1.93 -6.48 -5.02
C TYR A 50 -2.70 -7.15 -3.88
N GLN A 51 -3.03 -8.45 -3.96
CA GLN A 51 -3.84 -9.14 -2.95
C GLN A 51 -3.25 -9.05 -1.53
N VAL A 52 -1.93 -9.10 -1.39
CA VAL A 52 -1.27 -8.94 -0.07
C VAL A 52 -1.49 -7.53 0.49
N PHE A 53 -1.31 -6.51 -0.35
CA PHE A 53 -1.55 -5.12 0.02
C PHE A 53 -3.02 -4.88 0.39
N ILE A 54 -3.94 -5.37 -0.44
CA ILE A 54 -5.38 -5.26 -0.22
C ILE A 54 -5.78 -5.97 1.08
N GLY A 55 -5.24 -7.17 1.33
CA GLY A 55 -5.49 -7.92 2.56
C GLY A 55 -5.05 -7.20 3.84
N GLN A 56 -4.04 -6.33 3.77
CA GLN A 56 -3.63 -5.50 4.91
C GLN A 56 -4.55 -4.29 5.11
N LEU A 57 -5.03 -3.67 4.01
CA LEU A 57 -5.79 -2.43 4.06
C LEU A 57 -7.31 -2.63 4.19
N GLN A 58 -7.86 -3.65 3.54
CA GLN A 58 -9.28 -4.00 3.54
C GLN A 58 -9.92 -4.15 4.94
N PRO A 59 -9.31 -4.84 5.93
CA PRO A 59 -9.89 -4.91 7.27
C PRO A 59 -9.93 -3.54 7.98
N LEU A 60 -9.00 -2.64 7.66
CA LEU A 60 -9.02 -1.27 8.19
C LEU A 60 -10.18 -0.46 7.58
N VAL A 61 -10.40 -0.60 6.27
CA VAL A 61 -11.51 0.04 5.54
C VAL A 61 -12.86 -0.49 6.04
N GLN A 62 -13.03 -1.81 6.15
CA GLN A 62 -14.27 -2.43 6.66
C GLN A 62 -14.53 -2.07 8.13
N GLY A 63 -13.48 -1.92 8.93
CA GLY A 63 -13.59 -1.48 10.32
C GLY A 63 -13.71 0.03 10.51
N PHE A 64 -13.80 0.82 9.43
CA PHE A 64 -13.84 2.29 9.45
C PHE A 64 -12.70 2.92 10.28
N LYS A 65 -11.53 2.26 10.32
CA LYS A 65 -10.36 2.63 11.14
C LYS A 65 -9.57 3.77 10.49
N ILE A 66 -10.22 4.92 10.25
CA ILE A 66 -9.69 5.98 9.38
C ILE A 66 -8.30 6.50 9.77
N LEU A 67 -8.00 6.59 11.07
CA LEU A 67 -6.68 6.99 11.55
C LEU A 67 -5.59 5.96 11.17
N GLN A 68 -5.90 4.67 11.26
CA GLN A 68 -4.97 3.60 10.89
C GLN A 68 -4.79 3.52 9.37
N ILE A 69 -5.86 3.72 8.61
CA ILE A 69 -5.80 3.80 7.13
C ILE A 69 -4.86 4.93 6.71
N ARG A 70 -5.03 6.12 7.28
CA ARG A 70 -4.18 7.29 6.97
C ARG A 70 -2.71 7.00 7.28
N GLN A 71 -2.42 6.52 8.50
CA GLN A 71 -1.06 6.22 8.91
C GLN A 71 -0.41 5.18 7.98
N PHE A 72 -1.11 4.07 7.72
CA PHE A 72 -0.65 3.02 6.84
C PHE A 72 -0.31 3.52 5.43
N LEU A 73 -1.20 4.31 4.82
CA LEU A 73 -0.97 4.85 3.47
C LEU A 73 0.14 5.92 3.43
N GLN A 74 0.25 6.75 4.48
CA GLN A 74 1.33 7.74 4.59
C GLN A 74 2.69 7.07 4.72
N ASP A 75 2.81 6.02 5.53
CA ASP A 75 4.07 5.27 5.68
C ASP A 75 4.50 4.62 4.36
N LEU A 76 3.57 4.06 3.59
CA LEU A 76 3.88 3.46 2.28
C LEU A 76 4.29 4.51 1.23
N VAL A 77 3.57 5.63 1.20
CA VAL A 77 3.91 6.76 0.32
C VAL A 77 5.30 7.27 0.64
N ARG A 78 5.65 7.42 1.93
CA ARG A 78 6.99 7.83 2.36
C ARG A 78 8.06 6.82 1.95
N GLN A 79 7.86 5.54 2.23
CA GLN A 79 8.80 4.46 1.87
C GLN A 79 9.02 4.38 0.34
N SER A 80 7.99 4.67 -0.45
CA SER A 80 8.08 4.70 -1.92
C SER A 80 8.86 5.90 -2.46
N GLN A 81 9.01 6.97 -1.67
CA GLN A 81 9.84 8.14 -1.98
C GLN A 81 11.29 7.98 -1.48
N GLU A 82 11.54 7.06 -0.56
CA GLU A 82 12.87 6.75 -0.01
C GLU A 82 13.66 5.81 -0.94
N SER A 83 13.86 6.25 -2.18
CA SER A 83 15.06 5.89 -2.95
C SER A 83 16.12 6.95 -2.68
N PRO A 84 17.32 6.60 -2.18
CA PRO A 84 18.31 7.58 -1.75
C PRO A 84 19.00 8.21 -2.96
N THR A 85 18.47 9.31 -3.48
CA THR A 85 19.19 10.14 -4.44
C THR A 85 19.49 11.51 -3.84
N GLY A 86 20.76 11.69 -3.49
CA GLY A 86 21.42 12.99 -3.54
C GLY A 86 21.65 13.71 -2.22
N LEU A 87 22.62 13.25 -1.44
CA LEU A 87 23.40 14.12 -0.57
C LEU A 87 24.20 15.10 -1.46
N GLY A 88 23.57 16.18 -1.89
CA GLY A 88 24.19 17.30 -2.60
C GLY A 88 24.30 18.51 -1.66
N LYS A 89 25.03 18.35 -0.55
CA LYS A 89 25.42 19.48 0.29
C LYS A 89 26.51 20.24 -0.46
N GLY A 90 26.08 21.14 -1.35
CA GLY A 90 26.93 22.12 -2.02
C GLY A 90 27.25 23.29 -1.09
N ASP A 91 27.87 22.99 0.04
CA ASP A 91 28.63 23.98 0.79
C ASP A 91 30.12 23.75 0.46
N SER A 92 30.85 24.83 0.19
CA SER A 92 32.30 24.92 -0.10
C SER A 92 32.72 24.79 -1.57
N LEU A 93 32.88 25.93 -2.25
CA LEU A 93 34.15 26.68 -2.25
C LEU A 93 33.91 28.17 -2.56
#